data_AF-A0ABD5NQ77-F1
#
_entry.id   AF-A0ABD5NQ77-F1
#
_cell.length_a   1.000
_cell.length_b   1.000
_cell.length_c   1.000
_cell.angle_alpha   90.00
_cell.angle_beta   90.00
_cell.angle_gamma   90.00
#
_symmetry.space_group_name_H-M   'P 1'
#
loop_
_entity.id
_entity.type
_entity.pdbx_description
1 polymer ?
#
loop_
_entity_poly.entity_id
_entity_poly.type
_entity_poly.pdbx_seq_one_letter_code
_entity_poly.pdbx_strand_id
1 'polypeptide(L)'
;MANDDSIDDLLDELDAHGDLDTAEQVLSIRTESRRYGKPVTIVEGFDLPADEVQSIASDLKSAMGTGGTVDDGAIELQGDHRDRVPELLRDRGFRVEA
;
A
#
# COMPACT_ATOMS: atom_id res chain seq x y z
N MET A 1 -14.98 21.50 29.06
CA MET A 1 -15.95 21.62 27.95
C MET A 1 -15.70 22.97 27.31
N ALA A 2 -15.61 22.99 25.97
CA ALA A 2 -14.96 23.97 25.11
C ALA A 2 -13.45 23.72 24.94
N ASN A 3 -12.84 23.65 23.76
CA ASN A 3 -13.23 23.68 22.34
C ASN A 3 -11.99 23.08 21.61
N ASP A 4 -12.16 22.19 20.64
CA ASP A 4 -11.89 22.45 19.20
C ASP A 4 -10.38 22.38 18.85
N ASP A 5 -10.07 21.88 17.66
CA ASP A 5 -8.74 21.41 17.19
C ASP A 5 -8.33 19.99 17.61
N SER A 6 -9.18 19.00 17.31
CA SER A 6 -8.62 17.69 16.94
C SER A 6 -8.00 17.87 15.57
N ILE A 7 -6.67 17.99 15.50
CA ILE A 7 -5.89 17.97 14.25
C ILE A 7 -6.21 16.73 13.39
N ASP A 8 -6.74 15.67 14.02
CA ASP A 8 -7.30 14.48 13.37
C ASP A 8 -8.44 14.78 12.38
N ASP A 9 -9.40 15.66 12.73
CA ASP A 9 -10.55 15.99 11.85
C ASP A 9 -10.14 16.81 10.62
N LEU A 10 -8.97 17.48 10.67
CA LEU A 10 -8.42 18.25 9.55
C LEU A 10 -7.55 17.38 8.63
N LEU A 11 -7.07 16.22 9.10
CA LEU A 11 -6.33 15.26 8.28
C LEU A 11 -7.27 14.47 7.35
N ASP A 12 -8.52 14.24 7.76
CA ASP A 12 -9.58 13.69 6.91
C ASP A 12 -10.03 14.67 5.80
N GLU A 13 -9.70 15.98 5.90
CA GLU A 13 -10.03 16.96 4.85
C GLU A 13 -8.97 17.05 3.72
N LEU A 14 -7.83 16.35 3.88
CA LEU A 14 -6.81 16.18 2.84
C LEU A 14 -7.01 14.93 1.97
N ASP A 15 -8.18 14.28 2.05
CA ASP A 15 -8.72 13.38 1.01
C ASP A 15 -8.93 14.10 -0.35
N ALA A 16 -8.69 15.41 -0.42
CA ALA A 16 -9.24 16.21 -1.50
C ALA A 16 -8.65 15.98 -2.91
N HIS A 17 -7.46 15.41 -3.13
CA HIS A 17 -6.82 15.36 -4.47
C HIS A 17 -6.23 14.00 -4.92
N GLY A 18 -6.60 12.86 -4.33
CA GLY A 18 -6.04 11.54 -4.73
C GLY A 18 -7.03 10.46 -5.21
N ASP A 19 -8.34 10.72 -5.13
CA ASP A 19 -9.39 9.71 -5.36
C ASP A 19 -9.53 9.23 -6.81
N LEU A 20 -9.21 10.09 -7.80
CA LEU A 20 -9.37 9.73 -9.21
C LEU A 20 -8.17 8.93 -9.73
N ASP A 21 -6.95 9.33 -9.38
CA ASP A 21 -5.73 8.67 -9.85
C ASP A 21 -5.60 7.24 -9.31
N THR A 22 -5.96 7.04 -8.04
CA THR A 22 -5.94 5.73 -7.37
C THR A 22 -6.94 4.74 -7.99
N ALA A 23 -8.10 5.21 -8.44
CA ALA A 23 -9.19 4.37 -8.96
C ALA A 23 -8.97 3.89 -10.40
N GLU A 24 -8.08 4.53 -11.17
CA GLU A 24 -7.78 4.18 -12.56
C GLU A 24 -6.59 3.20 -12.69
N GLN A 25 -5.66 3.20 -11.73
CA GLN A 25 -4.49 2.32 -11.78
C GLN A 25 -4.80 0.87 -11.35
N VAL A 26 -4.22 -0.08 -12.08
CA VAL A 26 -4.32 -1.52 -11.81
C VAL A 26 -2.98 -2.00 -11.27
N LEU A 27 -2.97 -2.43 -10.00
CA LEU A 27 -1.82 -3.00 -9.34
C LEU A 27 -1.73 -4.50 -9.63
N SER A 28 -0.52 -4.98 -9.94
CA SER A 28 -0.25 -6.41 -10.07
C SER A 28 0.40 -6.95 -8.80
N ILE A 29 -0.04 -8.13 -8.37
CA ILE A 29 0.55 -8.82 -7.21
C ILE A 29 1.12 -10.15 -7.64
N ARG A 30 2.38 -10.39 -7.27
CA ARG A 30 3.03 -11.69 -7.47
C ARG A 30 3.78 -12.13 -6.24
N THR A 31 4.15 -13.41 -6.20
CA THR A 31 5.02 -13.96 -5.16
C THR A 31 6.25 -14.57 -5.78
N GLU A 32 7.41 -14.17 -5.26
CA GLU A 32 8.71 -14.71 -5.66
C GLU A 32 9.39 -15.39 -4.48
N SER A 33 10.31 -16.32 -4.77
CA SER A 33 11.14 -16.97 -3.75
C SER A 33 12.48 -16.25 -3.65
N ARG A 34 12.79 -15.70 -2.48
CA ARG A 34 14.09 -15.09 -2.17
C ARG A 34 15.01 -16.09 -1.46
N ARG A 35 16.04 -15.58 -0.79
CA ARG A 35 17.08 -16.36 -0.10
C ARG A 35 16.46 -17.45 0.78
N TYR A 36 16.97 -18.67 0.65
CA TYR A 36 16.49 -19.86 1.37
C TYR A 36 15.05 -20.28 1.04
N GLY A 37 14.53 -19.91 -0.14
CA GLY A 37 13.17 -20.26 -0.54
C GLY A 37 12.09 -19.52 0.26
N LYS A 38 12.46 -18.42 0.93
CA LYS A 38 11.49 -17.60 1.66
C LYS A 38 10.63 -16.83 0.67
N PRO A 39 9.28 -16.91 0.77
CA PRO A 39 8.41 -16.16 -0.12
C PRO A 39 8.50 -14.67 0.16
N VAL A 40 8.36 -13.89 -0.90
CA VAL A 40 8.20 -12.43 -0.87
C VAL A 40 7.05 -12.08 -1.78
N THR A 41 6.13 -11.28 -1.28
CA THR A 41 5.00 -10.72 -2.03
C THR A 41 5.45 -9.40 -2.64
N ILE A 42 5.21 -9.22 -3.93
CA ILE A 42 5.63 -8.04 -4.69
C ILE A 42 4.36 -7.39 -5.24
N VAL A 43 4.24 -6.09 -5.03
CA VAL A 43 3.17 -5.25 -5.55
C VAL A 43 3.78 -4.23 -6.50
N GLU A 44 3.30 -4.16 -7.72
CA GLU A 44 3.82 -3.28 -8.77
C GLU A 44 2.67 -2.59 -9.54
N GLY A 45 3.01 -1.58 -10.35
CA GLY A 45 2.02 -0.82 -11.13
C GLY A 45 1.54 0.48 -10.46
N PHE A 46 2.29 0.99 -9.47
CA PHE A 46 2.01 2.29 -8.88
C PHE A 46 2.35 3.41 -9.88
N ASP A 47 1.37 4.25 -10.21
CA ASP A 47 1.57 5.50 -10.96
C ASP A 47 1.46 6.69 -10.00
N LEU A 48 2.22 6.61 -8.89
CA LEU A 48 2.20 7.58 -7.80
C LEU A 48 3.61 8.10 -7.52
N PRO A 49 3.75 9.31 -6.94
CA PRO A 49 5.01 9.80 -6.43
C PRO A 49 5.68 8.82 -5.45
N ALA A 50 7.01 8.78 -5.45
CA ALA A 50 7.77 7.85 -4.60
C ALA A 50 7.45 8.00 -3.10
N ASP A 51 7.12 9.21 -2.65
CA ASP A 51 6.72 9.46 -1.26
C ASP A 51 5.38 8.79 -0.92
N GLU A 52 4.42 8.77 -1.85
CA GLU A 52 3.13 8.09 -1.67
C GLU A 52 3.29 6.57 -1.68
N VAL A 53 4.11 6.03 -2.60
CA VAL A 53 4.45 4.60 -2.63
C VAL A 53 5.12 4.17 -1.31
N GLN A 54 5.99 5.00 -0.74
CA GLN A 54 6.60 4.74 0.56
C GLN A 54 5.60 4.78 1.72
N SER A 55 4.59 5.66 1.65
CA SER A 55 3.49 5.69 2.62
C SER A 55 2.68 4.40 2.56
N ILE A 56 2.23 3.99 1.37
CA ILE A 56 1.51 2.73 1.14
C ILE A 56 2.34 1.53 1.60
N ALA A 57 3.64 1.51 1.33
CA ALA A 57 4.52 0.45 1.79
C ALA A 57 4.60 0.37 3.32
N SER A 58 4.64 1.51 4.00
CA SER A 58 4.68 1.59 5.47
C SER A 58 3.40 1.06 6.11
N ASP A 59 2.27 1.40 5.51
CA ASP A 59 0.96 0.89 5.87
C ASP A 59 0.84 -0.63 5.69
N LEU A 60 1.23 -1.16 4.53
CA LEU A 60 1.19 -2.59 4.25
C LEU A 60 2.11 -3.37 5.20
N LYS A 61 3.32 -2.88 5.48
CA LYS A 61 4.23 -3.47 6.47
C LYS A 61 3.59 -3.53 7.87
N SER A 62 2.95 -2.45 8.29
CA SER A 62 2.28 -2.34 9.58
C SER A 62 1.09 -3.31 9.69
N ALA A 63 0.27 -3.40 8.65
CA ALA A 63 -0.89 -4.29 8.61
C ALA A 63 -0.49 -5.78 8.54
N MET A 64 0.59 -6.11 7.83
CA MET A 64 1.09 -7.49 7.70
C MET A 64 2.01 -7.91 8.85
N GLY A 65 2.50 -6.97 9.67
CA GLY A 65 3.46 -7.25 10.73
C GLY A 65 4.79 -7.79 10.17
N THR A 66 5.19 -7.34 8.99
CA THR A 66 6.33 -7.88 8.25
C THR A 66 7.29 -6.79 7.77
N GLY A 67 8.54 -7.17 7.52
CA GLY A 67 9.50 -6.32 6.86
C GLY A 67 9.22 -6.19 5.35
N GLY A 68 9.76 -5.15 4.75
CA GLY A 68 9.62 -4.92 3.32
C GLY A 68 10.43 -3.72 2.83
N THR A 69 10.55 -3.58 1.51
CA THR A 69 11.26 -2.47 0.86
C THR A 69 10.44 -1.93 -0.30
N VAL A 70 10.68 -0.68 -0.68
CA VAL A 70 10.29 -0.16 -1.99
C VAL A 70 11.53 -0.26 -2.88
N ASP A 71 11.41 -0.91 -4.03
CA ASP A 71 12.48 -1.08 -5.02
C ASP A 71 11.89 -0.89 -6.42
N ASP A 72 12.48 0.01 -7.22
CA ASP A 72 12.06 0.28 -8.60
C ASP A 72 10.55 0.57 -8.79
N GLY A 73 9.92 1.27 -7.84
CA GLY A 73 8.48 1.55 -7.88
C GLY A 73 7.58 0.35 -7.54
N ALA A 74 8.16 -0.76 -7.05
CA ALA A 74 7.45 -1.90 -6.50
C ALA A 74 7.64 -1.99 -4.97
N ILE A 75 6.65 -2.55 -4.30
CA ILE A 75 6.68 -2.83 -2.86
C ILE A 75 6.92 -4.32 -2.66
N GLU A 76 8.00 -4.67 -1.98
CA GLU A 76 8.31 -6.03 -1.59
C GLU A 76 8.01 -6.25 -0.11
N LEU A 77 7.19 -7.25 0.20
CA LEU A 77 6.81 -7.66 1.56
C LEU A 77 7.29 -9.08 1.84
N GLN A 78 7.98 -9.29 2.96
CA GLN A 78 8.42 -10.62 3.35
C GLN A 78 7.22 -11.51 3.72
N GLY A 79 7.15 -12.71 3.15
CA GLY A 79 6.05 -13.64 3.35
C GLY A 79 5.16 -13.78 2.11
N ASP A 80 4.24 -14.74 2.19
CA ASP A 80 3.17 -14.92 1.21
C ASP A 80 1.91 -14.26 1.76
N HIS A 81 1.50 -13.16 1.14
CA HIS A 81 0.35 -12.35 1.54
C HIS A 81 -0.63 -12.16 0.38
N ARG A 82 -0.69 -13.14 -0.54
CA ARG A 82 -1.56 -13.09 -1.73
C ARG A 82 -3.05 -12.97 -1.42
N ASP A 83 -3.47 -13.31 -0.21
CA ASP A 83 -4.86 -13.16 0.21
C ASP A 83 -5.10 -11.75 0.80
N ARG A 84 -4.24 -11.32 1.72
CA ARG A 84 -4.46 -10.10 2.54
C ARG A 84 -4.04 -8.79 1.86
N VAL A 85 -2.99 -8.80 1.06
CA VAL A 85 -2.50 -7.58 0.39
C VAL A 85 -3.49 -7.06 -0.66
N PRO A 86 -4.08 -7.90 -1.54
CA PRO A 86 -5.11 -7.43 -2.45
C PRO A 86 -6.33 -6.84 -1.74
N GLU A 87 -6.76 -7.42 -0.62
CA GLU A 87 -7.90 -6.92 0.17
C GLU A 87 -7.62 -5.50 0.65
N LEU A 88 -6.48 -5.26 1.30
CA LEU A 88 -6.11 -3.94 1.81
C LEU A 88 -5.91 -2.87 0.73
N LEU A 89 -5.43 -3.27 -0.44
CA LEU A 89 -5.27 -2.34 -1.57
C LEU A 89 -6.62 -1.99 -2.18
N ARG A 90 -7.55 -2.96 -2.28
CA ARG A 90 -8.92 -2.69 -2.73
C ARG A 90 -9.69 -1.81 -1.75
N ASP A 91 -9.50 -2.02 -0.45
CA ASP A 91 -10.11 -1.16 0.59
C ASP A 91 -9.60 0.29 0.50
N ARG A 92 -8.40 0.51 -0.03
CA ARG A 92 -7.82 1.83 -0.33
C ARG A 92 -8.19 2.37 -1.72
N GLY A 93 -9.07 1.70 -2.47
CA GLY A 93 -9.54 2.17 -3.77
C GLY A 93 -8.71 1.71 -4.98
N PHE A 94 -7.62 0.96 -4.79
CA PHE A 94 -6.84 0.42 -5.90
C PHE A 94 -7.54 -0.75 -6.57
N ARG A 95 -7.44 -0.85 -7.90
CA ARG A 95 -7.76 -2.09 -8.61
C ARG A 95 -6.56 -3.02 -8.53
N VAL A 96 -6.82 -4.30 -8.29
CA VAL A 96 -5.75 -5.29 -8.09
C VAL A 96 -6.00 -6.52 -8.93
N GLU A 97 -5.02 -6.86 -9.77
CA GLU A 97 -4.92 -8.12 -10.52
C GLU A 97 -3.85 -9.03 -9.86
N ALA A 98 -4.23 -10.27 -9.59
CA ALA A 98 -3.42 -11.27 -8.87
C ALA A 98 -3.35 -12.59 -9.65
#